data_AF-A0A973F3R7-F1
#
_entry.id   AF-A0A973F3R7-F1
#
_cell.length_a   1.000
_cell.length_b   1.000
_cell.length_c   1.000
_cell.angle_alpha   90.00
_cell.angle_beta   90.00
_cell.angle_gamma   90.00
#
_symmetry.space_group_name_H-M   'P 1'
#
loop_
_entity.id
_entity.type
_entity.pdbx_description
1 polymer ?
#
loop_
_entity_poly.entity_id
_entity_poly.type
_entity_poly.pdbx_seq_one_letter_code
_entity_poly.pdbx_strand_id
1 'polypeptide(L)'
;MSKIKQAIIVLELKGFTTQATELSKNVEDIGITPPRIRSAAKMHIENAISNAHAKSKNKPTQHLQIGGDTWYFNFSTVTDALVFAAYLTGVIYDMAVGAGLFYLKPSIAIGFGFPQLRGDRFYDNESINTYRIADKGEPFRIKVLPEAENELSSKYKKHLKKNDDNSDIYFVLDWRSIYSYQGDMQEYTALNMSALLTDSEVAHFSTNREVIQQLMIQQQSSNIVRIFGGAINLDDDDYMEYAKAAVALVRSHSIESVVLNYYSQKATPSNYAWLKACERLSIEHQKTFSYSAYILPDYVIRPIAYHLYDDTVILFLRRYNEIRDMVSMAGSILIRNERLSQQLREHFVEGYKTTSRFNKSHFFEFEKKLSFSSESIELGDKLLKKLFQE
;
A
#
# COMPACT_ATOMS: atom_id res chain seq x y z
N MET A 1 -49.79 -8.41 15.21
CA MET A 1 -48.99 -8.61 13.98
C MET A 1 -47.93 -9.66 14.30
N SER A 2 -47.87 -10.76 13.56
CA SER A 2 -46.76 -11.71 13.70
C SER A 2 -45.46 -11.02 13.26
N LYS A 3 -44.41 -11.13 14.06
CA LYS A 3 -43.08 -10.67 13.63
C LYS A 3 -42.64 -11.57 12.47
N ILE A 4 -42.15 -10.98 11.39
CA ILE A 4 -41.59 -11.72 10.23
C ILE A 4 -40.07 -11.66 10.36
N LYS A 5 -39.40 -12.80 10.17
CA LYS A 5 -37.94 -12.86 10.16
C LYS A 5 -37.39 -12.13 8.93
N GLN A 6 -36.25 -11.48 9.10
CA GLN A 6 -35.58 -10.71 8.06
C GLN A 6 -34.11 -11.11 7.99
N ALA A 7 -33.54 -11.01 6.79
CA ALA A 7 -32.12 -11.14 6.58
C ALA A 7 -31.42 -9.85 6.98
N ILE A 8 -30.38 -10.00 7.79
CA ILE A 8 -29.62 -8.90 8.39
C ILE A 8 -28.24 -8.91 7.73
N ILE A 9 -27.81 -7.78 7.18
CA ILE A 9 -26.44 -7.57 6.73
C ILE A 9 -25.80 -6.55 7.65
N VAL A 10 -24.60 -6.88 8.12
CA VAL A 10 -23.71 -5.91 8.75
C VAL A 10 -22.44 -5.82 7.91
N LEU A 11 -22.08 -4.59 7.52
CA LEU A 11 -20.82 -4.23 6.90
C LEU A 11 -19.98 -3.45 7.90
N GLU A 12 -18.75 -3.89 8.13
CA GLU A 12 -17.74 -3.21 8.95
C GLU A 12 -16.51 -2.87 8.11
N LEU A 13 -15.88 -1.70 8.30
CA LEU A 13 -14.62 -1.37 7.65
C LEU A 13 -13.40 -1.67 8.53
N LYS A 14 -12.51 -2.56 8.07
CA LYS A 14 -11.35 -2.95 8.86
C LYS A 14 -10.30 -1.86 8.99
N GLY A 15 -10.01 -1.51 10.25
CA GLY A 15 -8.94 -0.59 10.61
C GLY A 15 -9.25 0.87 10.28
N PHE A 16 -10.51 1.20 9.99
CA PHE A 16 -10.91 2.52 9.49
C PHE A 16 -10.57 3.67 10.45
N THR A 17 -10.94 3.52 11.73
CA THR A 17 -10.70 4.56 12.74
C THR A 17 -9.21 4.77 12.99
N THR A 18 -8.45 3.68 13.06
CA THR A 18 -6.99 3.71 13.22
C THR A 18 -6.34 4.37 12.01
N GLN A 19 -6.65 3.91 10.80
CA GLN A 19 -6.10 4.45 9.55
C GLN A 19 -6.46 5.93 9.38
N ALA A 20 -7.70 6.34 9.63
CA ALA A 20 -8.09 7.75 9.52
C ALA A 20 -7.35 8.63 10.54
N THR A 21 -7.11 8.12 11.74
CA THR A 21 -6.35 8.83 12.79
C THR A 21 -4.88 8.94 12.42
N GLU A 22 -4.26 7.85 11.98
CA GLU A 22 -2.88 7.81 11.50
C GLU A 22 -2.66 8.70 10.28
N LEU A 23 -3.55 8.60 9.29
CA LEU A 23 -3.52 9.46 8.10
C LEU A 23 -3.59 10.93 8.51
N SER A 24 -4.50 11.29 9.41
CA SER A 24 -4.71 12.68 9.81
C SER A 24 -3.56 13.31 10.58
N LYS A 25 -2.85 12.55 11.41
CA LYS A 25 -1.64 13.03 12.11
C LYS A 25 -0.57 13.56 11.14
N ASN A 26 -0.58 13.06 9.90
CA ASN A 26 0.41 13.38 8.88
C ASN A 26 -0.02 14.53 7.95
N VAL A 27 -1.27 14.98 8.04
CA VAL A 27 -1.85 16.05 7.20
C VAL A 27 -2.61 17.10 8.01
N GLU A 28 -2.45 17.08 9.34
CA GLU A 28 -3.07 18.04 10.26
C GLU A 28 -2.62 19.48 9.94
N ASP A 29 -1.35 19.65 9.58
CA ASP A 29 -0.73 20.93 9.18
C ASP A 29 -1.36 21.58 7.94
N ILE A 30 -2.08 20.80 7.11
CA ILE A 30 -2.81 21.28 5.92
C ILE A 30 -4.33 21.27 6.12
N GLY A 31 -4.79 21.16 7.38
CA GLY A 31 -6.21 21.25 7.75
C GLY A 31 -7.03 20.01 7.35
N ILE A 32 -6.40 18.85 7.16
CA ILE A 32 -7.09 17.59 6.93
C ILE A 32 -7.16 16.82 8.26
N THR A 33 -8.34 16.85 8.86
CA THR A 33 -8.58 16.25 10.18
C THR A 33 -9.07 14.79 10.03
N PRO A 34 -8.94 13.94 11.07
CA PRO A 34 -9.47 12.57 11.00
C PRO A 34 -10.98 12.52 10.67
N PRO A 35 -11.84 13.42 11.20
CA PRO A 35 -13.23 13.54 10.75
C PRO A 35 -13.41 13.76 9.25
N ARG A 36 -12.54 14.55 8.60
CA ARG A 36 -12.63 14.85 7.17
C ARG A 36 -12.29 13.63 6.31
N ILE A 37 -11.27 12.87 6.70
CA ILE A 37 -10.90 11.60 6.05
C ILE A 37 -12.03 10.58 6.23
N ARG A 38 -12.57 10.46 7.45
CA ARG A 38 -13.72 9.59 7.71
C ARG A 38 -14.94 10.00 6.88
N SER A 39 -15.20 11.29 6.72
CA SER A 39 -16.31 11.80 5.90
C SER A 39 -16.15 11.44 4.41
N ALA A 40 -14.95 11.61 3.85
CA ALA A 40 -14.68 11.23 2.46
C ALA A 40 -14.86 9.73 2.21
N ALA A 41 -14.35 8.90 3.12
CA ALA A 41 -14.54 7.46 3.02
C ALA A 41 -15.99 7.02 3.17
N LYS A 42 -16.74 7.65 4.08
CA LYS A 42 -18.19 7.45 4.19
C LYS A 42 -18.88 7.77 2.87
N MET A 43 -18.55 8.89 2.23
CA MET A 43 -19.08 9.25 0.92
C MET A 43 -18.77 8.17 -0.14
N HIS A 44 -17.57 7.59 -0.14
CA HIS A 44 -17.23 6.49 -1.04
C HIS A 44 -18.07 5.23 -0.78
N ILE A 45 -18.32 4.87 0.49
CA ILE A 45 -19.19 3.74 0.84
C ILE A 45 -20.65 4.03 0.47
N GLU A 46 -21.18 5.22 0.73
CA GLU A 46 -22.53 5.60 0.31
C GLU A 46 -22.71 5.54 -1.22
N ASN A 47 -21.68 5.93 -1.97
CA ASN A 47 -21.65 5.77 -3.43
C ASN A 47 -21.63 4.29 -3.82
N ALA A 48 -20.83 3.46 -3.14
CA ALA A 48 -20.79 2.02 -3.38
C ALA A 48 -22.13 1.34 -3.10
N ILE A 49 -22.80 1.72 -2.00
CA ILE A 49 -24.14 1.26 -1.62
C ILE A 49 -25.16 1.67 -2.67
N SER A 50 -25.13 2.92 -3.13
CA SER A 50 -26.01 3.43 -4.18
C SER A 50 -25.84 2.66 -5.49
N ASN A 51 -24.59 2.37 -5.88
CA ASN A 51 -24.27 1.57 -7.05
C ASN A 51 -24.73 0.11 -6.90
N ALA A 52 -24.55 -0.48 -5.73
CA ALA A 52 -25.04 -1.82 -5.44
C ALA A 52 -26.58 -1.88 -5.51
N HIS A 53 -27.27 -0.86 -5.00
CA HIS A 53 -28.73 -0.75 -5.12
C HIS A 53 -29.22 -0.63 -6.56
N ALA A 54 -28.48 0.08 -7.42
CA ALA A 54 -28.83 0.21 -8.83
C ALA A 54 -28.70 -1.13 -9.58
N LYS A 55 -27.77 -2.00 -9.14
CA LYS A 55 -27.52 -3.30 -9.77
C LYS A 55 -28.31 -4.46 -9.14
N SER A 56 -28.68 -4.37 -7.87
CA SER A 56 -29.51 -5.38 -7.19
C SER A 56 -30.99 -5.19 -7.56
N LYS A 57 -31.65 -6.25 -8.03
CA LYS A 57 -33.10 -6.21 -8.35
C LYS A 57 -33.98 -5.84 -7.16
N ASN A 58 -33.55 -6.21 -5.95
CA ASN A 58 -34.28 -5.99 -4.71
C ASN A 58 -33.50 -5.03 -3.80
N LYS A 59 -34.21 -4.04 -3.26
CA LYS A 59 -33.65 -3.05 -2.33
C LYS A 59 -33.86 -3.51 -0.89
N PRO A 60 -32.98 -3.10 0.04
CA PRO A 60 -33.19 -3.37 1.44
C PRO A 60 -34.48 -2.69 1.90
N THR A 61 -35.19 -3.34 2.83
CA THR A 61 -36.33 -2.74 3.53
C THR A 61 -35.87 -1.64 4.48
N GLN A 62 -34.63 -1.72 4.96
CA GLN A 62 -34.00 -0.71 5.80
C GLN A 62 -32.50 -0.66 5.54
N HIS A 63 -31.94 0.54 5.46
CA HIS A 63 -30.50 0.79 5.40
C HIS A 63 -30.18 1.92 6.37
N LEU A 64 -29.21 1.71 7.26
CA LEU A 64 -28.73 2.76 8.17
C LEU A 64 -27.25 2.56 8.53
N GLN A 65 -26.58 3.65 8.87
CA GLN A 65 -25.26 3.63 9.51
C GLN A 65 -25.44 3.48 11.03
N ILE A 66 -24.78 2.48 11.62
CA ILE A 66 -24.87 2.14 13.05
C ILE A 66 -23.55 2.52 13.71
N GLY A 67 -23.37 3.81 13.98
CA GLY A 67 -22.13 4.32 14.55
C GLY A 67 -20.93 4.22 13.60
N GLY A 68 -19.87 4.96 13.92
CA GLY A 68 -18.55 4.87 13.30
C GLY A 68 -18.55 4.58 11.80
N ASP A 69 -18.16 3.35 11.47
CA ASP A 69 -17.87 2.74 10.18
C ASP A 69 -18.61 1.41 9.96
N THR A 70 -19.76 1.28 10.63
CA THR A 70 -20.66 0.14 10.50
C THR A 70 -21.91 0.53 9.72
N TRP A 71 -22.26 -0.27 8.72
CA TRP A 71 -23.50 -0.15 7.98
C TRP A 71 -24.36 -1.39 8.16
N TYR A 72 -25.66 -1.16 8.17
CA TYR A 72 -26.65 -2.20 8.40
C TYR A 72 -27.74 -2.15 7.34
N PHE A 73 -28.13 -3.34 6.89
CA PHE A 73 -29.17 -3.52 5.89
C PHE A 73 -30.11 -4.66 6.29
N ASN A 74 -31.40 -4.46 6.02
CA ASN A 74 -32.42 -5.48 6.17
C ASN A 74 -33.03 -5.87 4.83
N PHE A 75 -33.26 -7.17 4.65
CA PHE A 75 -33.96 -7.70 3.48
C PHE A 75 -35.05 -8.70 3.89
N SER A 76 -36.06 -8.86 3.05
CA SER A 76 -37.12 -9.85 3.26
C SER A 76 -36.63 -11.29 3.09
N THR A 77 -35.55 -11.51 2.33
CA THR A 77 -34.98 -12.84 2.07
C THR A 77 -33.46 -12.84 2.20
N VAL A 78 -32.89 -13.98 2.63
CA VAL A 78 -31.43 -14.13 2.71
C VAL A 78 -30.78 -14.16 1.33
N THR A 79 -31.49 -14.66 0.33
CA THR A 79 -30.99 -14.69 -1.05
C THR A 79 -30.76 -13.27 -1.58
N ASP A 80 -31.70 -12.35 -1.36
CA ASP A 80 -31.54 -10.96 -1.78
C ASP A 80 -30.40 -10.27 -1.04
N ALA A 81 -30.30 -10.52 0.27
CA ALA A 81 -29.22 -9.99 1.10
C ALA A 81 -27.84 -10.45 0.59
N LEU A 82 -27.70 -11.73 0.28
CA LEU A 82 -26.45 -12.34 -0.21
C LEU A 82 -26.06 -11.81 -1.59
N VAL A 83 -27.02 -11.64 -2.50
CA VAL A 83 -26.77 -11.03 -3.81
C VAL A 83 -26.32 -9.58 -3.64
N PHE A 84 -27.03 -8.79 -2.84
CA PHE A 84 -26.65 -7.40 -2.57
C PHE A 84 -25.25 -7.30 -1.94
N ALA A 85 -24.95 -8.12 -0.93
CA ALA A 85 -23.63 -8.15 -0.29
C ALA A 85 -22.51 -8.47 -1.29
N ALA A 86 -22.74 -9.39 -2.22
CA ALA A 86 -21.77 -9.73 -3.27
C ALA A 86 -21.53 -8.56 -4.23
N TYR A 87 -22.60 -7.89 -4.68
CA TYR A 87 -22.49 -6.69 -5.52
C TYR A 87 -21.80 -5.54 -4.79
N LEU A 88 -22.17 -5.28 -3.53
CA LEU A 88 -21.55 -4.24 -2.70
C LEU A 88 -20.06 -4.50 -2.51
N THR A 89 -19.69 -5.74 -2.17
CA THR A 89 -18.28 -6.13 -2.05
C THR A 89 -17.53 -5.93 -3.36
N GLY A 90 -18.12 -6.32 -4.50
CA GLY A 90 -17.53 -6.13 -5.83
C GLY A 90 -17.34 -4.66 -6.21
N VAL A 91 -18.32 -3.80 -5.91
CA VAL A 91 -18.20 -2.36 -6.18
C VAL A 91 -17.12 -1.73 -5.30
N ILE A 92 -17.08 -2.05 -4.00
CA ILE A 92 -16.04 -1.53 -3.10
C ILE A 92 -14.66 -2.02 -3.56
N TYR A 93 -14.58 -3.26 -4.02
CA TYR A 93 -13.37 -3.83 -4.61
C TYR A 93 -12.93 -3.05 -5.86
N ASP A 94 -13.86 -2.77 -6.78
CA ASP A 94 -13.57 -2.02 -8.00
C ASP A 94 -13.08 -0.61 -7.66
N MET A 95 -13.63 0.01 -6.61
CA MET A 95 -13.16 1.31 -6.10
C MET A 95 -11.77 1.22 -5.45
N ALA A 96 -11.53 0.19 -4.65
CA ALA A 96 -10.23 -0.02 -4.00
C ALA A 96 -9.12 -0.23 -5.04
N VAL A 97 -9.38 -1.05 -6.07
CA VAL A 97 -8.40 -1.36 -7.13
C VAL A 97 -8.30 -0.23 -8.15
N GLY A 98 -9.44 0.24 -8.68
CA GLY A 98 -9.48 1.19 -9.79
C GLY A 98 -9.14 2.63 -9.39
N ALA A 99 -9.49 3.04 -8.17
CA ALA A 99 -9.23 4.40 -7.67
C ALA A 99 -8.17 4.44 -6.55
N GLY A 100 -7.51 3.32 -6.26
CA GLY A 100 -6.46 3.23 -5.23
C GLY A 100 -6.95 3.45 -3.79
N LEU A 101 -8.24 3.21 -3.52
CA LEU A 101 -8.86 3.43 -2.21
C LEU A 101 -8.66 2.23 -1.26
N PHE A 102 -7.41 1.81 -1.07
CA PHE A 102 -7.05 0.58 -0.35
C PHE A 102 -7.39 0.57 1.15
N TYR A 103 -7.76 1.73 1.72
CA TYR A 103 -8.28 1.85 3.08
C TYR A 103 -9.73 1.35 3.21
N LEU A 104 -10.45 1.16 2.09
CA LEU A 104 -11.79 0.58 2.09
C LEU A 104 -11.69 -0.94 2.18
N LYS A 105 -11.70 -1.47 3.41
CA LYS A 105 -11.57 -2.91 3.70
C LYS A 105 -12.88 -3.47 4.26
N PRO A 106 -13.90 -3.74 3.43
CA PRO A 106 -15.21 -4.18 3.89
C PRO A 106 -15.14 -5.59 4.47
N SER A 107 -15.80 -5.82 5.59
CA SER A 107 -16.03 -7.15 6.15
C SER A 107 -17.53 -7.29 6.37
N ILE A 108 -18.15 -8.25 5.70
CA ILE A 108 -19.61 -8.38 5.68
C ILE A 108 -20.02 -9.67 6.40
N ALA A 109 -21.02 -9.57 7.27
CA ALA A 109 -21.72 -10.72 7.83
C ALA A 109 -23.21 -10.69 7.47
N ILE A 110 -23.79 -11.87 7.27
CA ILE A 110 -25.22 -12.07 6.98
C ILE A 110 -25.83 -12.99 8.04
N GLY A 111 -26.82 -12.47 8.76
CA GLY A 111 -27.64 -13.20 9.72
C GLY A 111 -29.11 -13.27 9.30
N PHE A 112 -29.94 -13.96 10.09
CA PHE A 112 -31.38 -14.07 9.86
C PHE A 112 -32.13 -14.16 11.19
N GLY A 113 -33.09 -13.25 11.41
CA GLY A 113 -33.72 -13.13 12.72
C GLY A 113 -34.83 -12.10 12.79
N PHE A 114 -35.15 -11.65 14.01
CA PHE A 114 -36.12 -10.58 14.25
C PHE A 114 -35.40 -9.30 14.67
N PRO A 115 -34.90 -8.51 13.71
CA PRO A 115 -34.06 -7.36 14.03
C PRO A 115 -34.81 -6.35 14.90
N GLN A 116 -34.13 -5.87 15.94
CA GLN A 116 -34.60 -4.84 16.86
C GLN A 116 -33.53 -3.76 16.99
N LEU A 117 -33.75 -2.66 16.29
CA LEU A 117 -32.91 -1.48 16.32
C LEU A 117 -33.61 -0.34 17.03
N ARG A 118 -32.88 0.35 17.91
CA ARG A 118 -33.29 1.65 18.46
C ARG A 118 -32.15 2.63 18.32
N GLY A 119 -32.31 3.60 17.42
CA GLY A 119 -31.25 4.54 17.08
C GLY A 119 -30.06 3.82 16.43
N ASP A 120 -28.90 3.95 17.05
CA ASP A 120 -27.60 3.43 16.62
C ASP A 120 -27.18 2.14 17.37
N ARG A 121 -28.14 1.40 17.96
CA ARG A 121 -27.84 0.19 18.75
C ARG A 121 -28.73 -0.99 18.40
N PHE A 122 -28.12 -2.17 18.40
CA PHE A 122 -28.78 -3.47 18.33
C PHE A 122 -29.34 -3.87 19.71
N TYR A 123 -30.55 -4.40 19.73
CA TYR A 123 -31.21 -4.92 20.94
C TYR A 123 -31.63 -6.39 20.82
N ASP A 124 -31.35 -7.01 19.68
CA ASP A 124 -31.56 -8.44 19.43
C ASP A 124 -30.23 -9.19 19.29
N ASN A 125 -30.24 -10.45 19.70
CA ASN A 125 -29.04 -11.29 19.70
C ASN A 125 -28.54 -11.58 18.28
N GLU A 126 -29.45 -11.69 17.32
CA GLU A 126 -29.15 -12.02 15.93
C GLU A 126 -28.33 -10.91 15.27
N SER A 127 -28.74 -9.64 15.43
CA SER A 127 -27.99 -8.49 14.91
C SER A 127 -26.66 -8.31 15.65
N ILE A 128 -26.62 -8.51 16.97
CA ILE A 128 -25.39 -8.45 17.77
C ILE A 128 -24.38 -9.52 17.31
N ASN A 129 -24.85 -10.76 17.11
CA ASN A 129 -23.99 -11.85 16.62
C ASN A 129 -23.50 -11.57 15.21
N THR A 130 -24.37 -11.08 14.33
CA THR A 130 -24.00 -10.70 12.96
C THR A 130 -22.93 -9.61 12.97
N TYR A 131 -23.11 -8.57 13.78
CA TYR A 131 -22.11 -7.52 13.99
C TYR A 131 -20.79 -8.07 14.50
N ARG A 132 -20.79 -8.91 15.54
CA ARG A 132 -19.57 -9.52 16.10
C ARG A 132 -18.78 -10.32 15.06
N ILE A 133 -19.47 -11.02 14.17
CA ILE A 133 -18.83 -11.77 13.09
C ILE A 133 -18.28 -10.84 12.00
N ALA A 134 -19.00 -9.76 11.66
CA ALA A 134 -18.50 -8.72 10.76
C ALA A 134 -17.25 -8.04 11.34
N ASP A 135 -17.28 -7.68 12.63
CA ASP A 135 -16.20 -7.02 13.38
C ASP A 135 -14.95 -7.88 13.57
N LYS A 136 -15.09 -9.20 13.62
CA LYS A 136 -13.93 -10.12 13.58
C LYS A 136 -13.64 -10.69 12.19
N GLY A 137 -14.34 -10.18 11.17
CA GLY A 137 -14.26 -10.71 9.82
C GLY A 137 -12.99 -10.31 9.06
N GLU A 138 -12.68 -11.06 8.02
CA GLU A 138 -11.58 -10.73 7.13
C GLU A 138 -12.04 -9.73 6.05
N PRO A 139 -11.18 -8.81 5.61
CA PRO A 139 -11.48 -7.93 4.49
C PRO A 139 -11.93 -8.68 3.24
N PHE A 140 -12.92 -8.12 2.54
CA PHE A 140 -13.53 -8.61 1.32
C PHE A 140 -14.06 -10.06 1.40
N ARG A 141 -14.41 -10.49 2.61
CA ARG A 141 -15.13 -11.74 2.85
C ARG A 141 -16.57 -11.47 3.27
N ILE A 142 -17.45 -12.34 2.80
CA ILE A 142 -18.84 -12.41 3.25
C ILE A 142 -18.97 -13.66 4.11
N LYS A 143 -19.31 -13.45 5.39
CA LYS A 143 -19.58 -14.52 6.35
C LYS A 143 -21.08 -14.68 6.50
N VAL A 144 -21.58 -15.91 6.38
CA VAL A 144 -23.00 -16.25 6.50
C VAL A 144 -23.18 -17.06 7.77
N LEU A 145 -24.04 -16.61 8.68
CA LEU A 145 -24.34 -17.32 9.92
C LEU A 145 -25.24 -18.54 9.65
N PRO A 146 -25.25 -19.57 10.51
CA PRO A 146 -25.98 -20.81 10.28
C PRO A 146 -27.49 -20.61 10.03
N GLU A 147 -28.11 -19.69 10.75
CA GLU A 147 -29.54 -19.37 10.59
C GLU A 147 -29.85 -18.79 9.21
N ALA A 148 -28.93 -17.99 8.66
CA ALA A 148 -29.04 -17.46 7.31
C ALA A 148 -28.74 -18.53 6.25
N GLU A 149 -27.75 -19.40 6.50
CA GLU A 149 -27.44 -20.55 5.63
C GLU A 149 -28.66 -21.45 5.43
N ASN A 150 -29.41 -21.75 6.50
CA ASN A 150 -30.57 -22.62 6.44
C ASN A 150 -31.66 -22.11 5.48
N GLU A 151 -31.79 -20.79 5.32
CA GLU A 151 -32.79 -20.14 4.48
C GLU A 151 -32.29 -19.85 3.05
N LEU A 152 -31.01 -20.12 2.76
CA LEU A 152 -30.45 -19.93 1.44
C LEU A 152 -30.90 -21.05 0.47
N SER A 153 -31.19 -20.66 -0.76
CA SER A 153 -31.47 -21.66 -1.81
C SER A 153 -30.25 -22.54 -2.08
N SER A 154 -30.49 -23.80 -2.43
CA SER A 154 -29.44 -24.79 -2.74
C SER A 154 -28.45 -24.31 -3.82
N LYS A 155 -28.92 -23.45 -4.74
CA LYS A 155 -28.08 -22.79 -5.76
C LYS A 155 -26.90 -22.05 -5.15
N TYR A 156 -27.09 -21.34 -4.04
CA TYR A 156 -26.04 -20.52 -3.41
C TYR A 156 -25.27 -21.27 -2.33
N LYS A 157 -25.91 -22.23 -1.63
CA LYS A 157 -25.24 -23.04 -0.59
C LYS A 157 -23.97 -23.73 -1.08
N LYS A 158 -23.94 -24.18 -2.33
CA LYS A 158 -22.75 -24.84 -2.93
C LYS A 158 -21.50 -23.95 -2.99
N HIS A 159 -21.65 -22.63 -2.86
CA HIS A 159 -20.55 -21.66 -2.88
C HIS A 159 -20.03 -21.31 -1.48
N LEU A 160 -20.65 -21.88 -0.44
CA LEU A 160 -20.28 -21.66 0.95
C LEU A 160 -19.28 -22.71 1.41
N LYS A 161 -18.21 -22.25 2.07
CA LYS A 161 -17.27 -23.11 2.77
C LYS A 161 -17.42 -22.89 4.27
N LYS A 162 -17.67 -23.97 5.01
CA LYS A 162 -17.72 -23.91 6.47
C LYS A 162 -16.33 -23.51 6.99
N ASN A 163 -16.27 -22.58 7.93
CA ASN A 163 -15.05 -22.33 8.68
C ASN A 163 -15.03 -23.22 9.92
N ASP A 164 -13.98 -24.02 10.06
CA ASP A 164 -13.76 -24.89 11.24
C ASP A 164 -12.74 -24.28 12.23
N ASP A 165 -12.13 -23.14 11.90
CA ASP A 165 -11.22 -22.42 12.78
C ASP A 165 -11.97 -21.38 13.64
N ASN A 166 -12.05 -21.66 14.93
CA ASN A 166 -12.57 -20.85 16.06
C ASN A 166 -13.96 -21.23 16.60
N SER A 167 -14.22 -20.76 17.82
CA SER A 167 -15.43 -20.97 18.64
C SER A 167 -16.76 -20.52 18.01
N ASP A 168 -16.73 -19.81 16.88
CA ASP A 168 -17.90 -19.25 16.22
C ASP A 168 -18.14 -19.96 14.87
N ILE A 169 -19.31 -20.59 14.70
CA ILE A 169 -19.67 -21.32 13.48
C ILE A 169 -20.23 -20.34 12.44
N TYR A 170 -19.60 -20.27 11.26
CA TYR A 170 -20.10 -19.53 10.10
C TYR A 170 -19.57 -20.11 8.78
N PHE A 171 -20.14 -19.63 7.68
CA PHE A 171 -19.80 -20.05 6.33
C PHE A 171 -19.22 -18.89 5.54
N VAL A 172 -18.13 -19.10 4.81
CA VAL A 172 -17.47 -18.09 3.98
C VAL A 172 -17.95 -18.24 2.54
N LEU A 173 -18.40 -17.13 1.96
CA LEU A 173 -18.75 -17.02 0.55
C LEU A 173 -17.62 -16.33 -0.24
N ASP A 174 -17.24 -16.91 -1.37
CA ASP A 174 -16.54 -16.18 -2.42
C ASP A 174 -17.55 -15.38 -3.26
N TRP A 175 -17.63 -14.08 -3.00
CA TRP A 175 -18.60 -13.17 -3.63
C TRP A 175 -18.49 -13.13 -5.16
N ARG A 176 -17.32 -13.47 -5.72
CA ARG A 176 -17.09 -13.52 -7.18
C ARG A 176 -17.86 -14.62 -7.87
N SER A 177 -18.25 -15.66 -7.13
CA SER A 177 -19.11 -16.71 -7.67
C SER A 177 -20.53 -16.22 -8.00
N ILE A 178 -20.90 -15.04 -7.50
CA ILE A 178 -22.22 -14.41 -7.71
C ILE A 178 -22.09 -13.15 -8.56
N TYR A 179 -21.03 -12.36 -8.36
CA TYR A 179 -20.76 -11.15 -9.12
C TYR A 179 -20.05 -11.48 -10.44
N SER A 180 -20.81 -11.58 -11.54
CA SER A 180 -20.25 -11.64 -12.89
C SER A 180 -19.83 -10.24 -13.34
N TYR A 181 -18.54 -9.97 -13.32
CA TYR A 181 -17.94 -8.74 -13.85
C TYR A 181 -18.29 -8.58 -15.34
N GLN A 182 -18.78 -7.41 -15.75
CA GLN A 182 -19.19 -7.10 -17.14
C GLN A 182 -18.15 -6.27 -17.92
N GLY A 183 -16.99 -5.94 -17.33
CA GLY A 183 -15.87 -5.38 -18.09
C GLY A 183 -15.09 -6.47 -18.81
N ASP A 184 -14.45 -6.15 -19.93
CA ASP A 184 -13.58 -7.06 -20.70
C ASP A 184 -12.49 -7.66 -19.79
N MET A 185 -12.77 -8.85 -19.23
CA MET A 185 -11.74 -9.73 -18.74
C MET A 185 -11.24 -10.54 -19.94
N GLN A 186 -10.12 -10.12 -20.53
CA GLN A 186 -9.10 -11.14 -20.82
C GLN A 186 -8.95 -11.97 -19.55
N GLU A 187 -9.00 -13.29 -19.66
CA GLU A 187 -8.94 -14.27 -18.57
C GLU A 187 -7.97 -13.85 -17.45
N TYR A 188 -8.46 -13.04 -16.49
CA TYR A 188 -7.81 -12.81 -15.22
C TYR A 188 -8.16 -14.04 -14.37
N THR A 189 -7.59 -15.18 -14.75
CA THR A 189 -7.52 -16.37 -13.90
C THR A 189 -7.09 -15.92 -12.50
N ALA A 190 -8.02 -16.01 -11.56
CA ALA A 190 -7.79 -15.98 -10.13
C ALA A 190 -6.78 -14.92 -9.65
N LEU A 191 -7.10 -13.63 -9.80
CA LEU A 191 -6.59 -12.62 -8.87
C LEU A 191 -7.16 -12.93 -7.48
N ASN A 192 -6.48 -13.77 -6.71
CA ASN A 192 -6.82 -14.08 -5.34
C ASN A 192 -6.54 -12.82 -4.49
N MET A 193 -7.39 -11.77 -4.57
CA MET A 193 -7.16 -10.55 -3.78
C MET A 193 -7.15 -10.75 -2.28
N SER A 194 -7.51 -11.93 -1.78
CA SER A 194 -7.08 -12.33 -0.44
C SER A 194 -5.59 -12.02 -0.29
N ALA A 195 -4.75 -12.51 -1.21
CA ALA A 195 -3.31 -12.25 -1.30
C ALA A 195 -3.01 -10.77 -1.58
N LEU A 196 -3.64 -10.10 -2.55
CA LEU A 196 -3.35 -8.66 -2.78
C LEU A 196 -3.69 -7.73 -1.59
N LEU A 197 -4.62 -8.14 -0.72
CA LEU A 197 -5.09 -7.37 0.44
C LEU A 197 -4.52 -7.87 1.77
N THR A 198 -4.05 -9.13 1.84
CA THR A 198 -3.23 -9.66 2.94
C THR A 198 -1.74 -9.34 2.75
N ASP A 199 -1.26 -9.29 1.51
CA ASP A 199 0.16 -9.14 1.13
C ASP A 199 0.56 -7.69 0.87
N SER A 200 -0.42 -6.77 0.79
CA SER A 200 -0.11 -5.35 0.90
C SER A 200 0.24 -5.03 2.36
N GLU A 201 1.43 -5.44 2.80
CA GLU A 201 2.12 -4.88 3.97
C GLU A 201 2.54 -3.45 3.64
N VAL A 202 1.54 -2.57 3.51
CA VAL A 202 1.72 -1.13 3.36
C VAL A 202 2.19 -0.60 4.71
N ALA A 203 3.51 -0.67 4.93
CA ALA A 203 4.11 -0.04 6.10
C ALA A 203 4.37 1.44 5.77
N HIS A 204 3.76 2.31 6.57
CA HIS A 204 4.01 3.74 6.53
C HIS A 204 4.99 4.09 7.64
N PHE A 205 6.02 4.85 7.29
CA PHE A 205 7.02 5.31 8.25
C PHE A 205 6.91 6.81 8.41
N SER A 206 6.88 7.26 9.66
CA SER A 206 6.58 8.63 10.06
C SER A 206 7.83 9.51 10.14
N THR A 207 9.01 8.89 10.18
CA THR A 207 10.31 9.59 10.24
C THR A 207 11.31 8.99 9.25
N ASN A 208 12.29 9.79 8.84
CA ASN A 208 13.40 9.32 7.98
C ASN A 208 14.17 8.16 8.63
N ARG A 209 14.33 8.22 9.95
CA ARG A 209 15.02 7.20 10.73
C ARG A 209 14.34 5.84 10.63
N GLU A 210 13.02 5.79 10.80
CA GLU A 210 12.22 4.55 10.67
C GLU A 210 12.33 3.99 9.25
N VAL A 211 12.27 4.85 8.23
CA VAL A 211 12.46 4.43 6.83
C VAL A 211 13.85 3.82 6.66
N ILE A 212 14.88 4.52 7.11
CA ILE A 212 16.29 4.11 6.96
C ILE A 212 16.54 2.76 7.64
N GLN A 213 16.05 2.56 8.86
CA GLN A 213 16.18 1.29 9.56
C GLN A 213 15.55 0.15 8.77
N GLN A 214 14.38 0.39 8.15
CA GLN A 214 13.70 -0.61 7.35
C GLN A 214 14.40 -0.88 6.02
N LEU A 215 14.97 0.15 5.39
CA LEU A 215 15.85 -0.03 4.24
C LEU A 215 17.04 -0.93 4.60
N MET A 216 17.67 -0.69 5.76
CA MET A 216 18.78 -1.52 6.22
C MET A 216 18.36 -2.97 6.45
N ILE A 217 17.20 -3.20 7.07
CA ILE A 217 16.64 -4.55 7.27
C ILE A 217 16.41 -5.25 5.93
N GLN A 218 15.68 -4.62 5.01
CA GLN A 218 15.39 -5.21 3.68
C GLN A 218 16.68 -5.46 2.91
N GLN A 219 17.63 -4.55 3.00
CA GLN A 219 18.91 -4.64 2.33
C GLN A 219 19.75 -5.82 2.83
N GLN A 220 19.73 -6.12 4.12
CA GLN A 220 20.44 -7.26 4.70
C GLN A 220 19.82 -8.61 4.35
N SER A 221 18.51 -8.65 4.08
CA SER A 221 17.79 -9.88 3.74
C SER A 221 17.66 -10.16 2.24
N SER A 222 18.12 -9.24 1.39
CA SER A 222 17.91 -9.34 -0.07
C SER A 222 19.13 -9.90 -0.81
N ASN A 223 18.89 -10.64 -1.87
CA ASN A 223 19.94 -11.07 -2.81
C ASN A 223 20.18 -10.03 -3.90
N ILE A 224 19.15 -9.26 -4.26
CA ILE A 224 19.23 -8.22 -5.27
C ILE A 224 18.62 -6.91 -4.76
N VAL A 225 19.38 -5.83 -4.94
CA VAL A 225 19.00 -4.48 -4.56
C VAL A 225 19.02 -3.58 -5.79
N ARG A 226 17.90 -2.94 -6.13
CA ARG A 226 17.84 -1.92 -7.19
C ARG A 226 17.31 -0.62 -6.62
N ILE A 227 18.06 0.46 -6.79
CA ILE A 227 17.76 1.75 -6.18
C ILE A 227 17.56 2.76 -7.29
N PHE A 228 16.38 3.36 -7.36
CA PHE A 228 16.12 4.53 -8.17
C PHE A 228 15.85 5.73 -7.28
N GLY A 229 16.65 6.79 -7.40
CA GLY A 229 16.37 7.95 -6.58
C GLY A 229 17.33 9.11 -6.77
N GLY A 230 17.07 10.17 -6.03
CA GLY A 230 17.98 11.32 -5.93
C GLY A 230 19.01 11.14 -4.84
N ALA A 231 20.02 12.01 -4.86
CA ALA A 231 21.19 11.95 -3.99
C ALA A 231 20.89 11.85 -2.48
N ILE A 232 21.81 11.19 -1.77
CA ILE A 232 21.78 10.92 -0.34
C ILE A 232 22.35 12.12 0.42
N ASN A 233 21.69 12.56 1.49
CA ASN A 233 22.22 13.61 2.37
C ASN A 233 23.11 12.99 3.44
N LEU A 234 24.41 12.92 3.19
CA LEU A 234 25.41 12.30 4.07
C LEU A 234 25.78 13.16 5.29
N ASP A 235 25.28 14.39 5.35
CA ASP A 235 25.39 15.26 6.52
C ASP A 235 24.43 14.85 7.65
N ASP A 236 23.45 13.99 7.35
CA ASP A 236 22.53 13.39 8.31
C ASP A 236 23.06 12.02 8.78
N ASP A 237 23.15 11.82 10.10
CA ASP A 237 23.75 10.62 10.69
C ASP A 237 22.98 9.33 10.33
N ASP A 238 21.65 9.37 10.25
CA ASP A 238 20.87 8.18 9.87
C ASP A 238 21.20 7.78 8.42
N TYR A 239 21.32 8.76 7.51
CA TYR A 239 21.70 8.50 6.11
C TYR A 239 23.15 8.02 5.98
N MET A 240 24.05 8.53 6.83
CA MET A 240 25.43 8.05 6.89
C MET A 240 25.47 6.58 7.35
N GLU A 241 24.70 6.19 8.37
CA GLU A 241 24.59 4.80 8.80
C GLU A 241 24.02 3.90 7.70
N TYR A 242 22.94 4.34 7.03
CA TYR A 242 22.38 3.65 5.88
C TYR A 242 23.42 3.41 4.78
N ALA A 243 24.14 4.47 4.40
CA ALA A 243 25.09 4.41 3.30
C ALA A 243 26.31 3.55 3.65
N LYS A 244 26.77 3.58 4.92
CA LYS A 244 27.80 2.65 5.43
C LYS A 244 27.35 1.20 5.34
N ALA A 245 26.14 0.89 5.78
CA ALA A 245 25.58 -0.45 5.68
C ALA A 245 25.49 -0.91 4.22
N ALA A 246 25.13 0.00 3.31
CA ALA A 246 25.11 -0.30 1.89
C ALA A 246 26.48 -0.58 1.28
N VAL A 247 27.49 0.22 1.63
CA VAL A 247 28.88 -0.02 1.23
C VAL A 247 29.38 -1.37 1.75
N ALA A 248 29.14 -1.67 3.02
CA ALA A 248 29.56 -2.93 3.62
C ALA A 248 28.95 -4.14 2.91
N LEU A 249 27.67 -4.05 2.56
CA LEU A 249 26.94 -5.10 1.87
C LEU A 249 27.38 -5.29 0.40
N VAL A 250 27.72 -4.22 -0.31
CA VAL A 250 28.35 -4.36 -1.64
C VAL A 250 29.72 -5.02 -1.53
N ARG A 251 30.50 -4.66 -0.51
CA ARG A 251 31.85 -5.22 -0.25
C ARG A 251 31.84 -6.70 0.14
N SER A 252 30.74 -7.23 0.69
CA SER A 252 30.63 -8.66 1.02
C SER A 252 30.49 -9.57 -0.22
N HIS A 253 30.26 -9.01 -1.41
CA HIS A 253 30.05 -9.73 -2.68
C HIS A 253 28.85 -10.71 -2.70
N SER A 254 28.00 -10.68 -1.68
CA SER A 254 26.88 -11.62 -1.55
C SER A 254 25.62 -11.19 -2.29
N ILE A 255 25.62 -9.98 -2.87
CA ILE A 255 24.42 -9.33 -3.41
C ILE A 255 24.69 -8.65 -4.75
N GLU A 256 23.71 -8.65 -5.64
CA GLU A 256 23.70 -7.81 -6.83
C GLU A 256 23.07 -6.46 -6.47
N SER A 257 23.76 -5.35 -6.74
CA SER A 257 23.28 -4.00 -6.48
C SER A 257 23.35 -3.12 -7.73
N VAL A 258 22.22 -2.53 -8.09
CA VAL A 258 22.11 -1.59 -9.20
C VAL A 258 21.54 -0.27 -8.70
N VAL A 259 22.26 0.82 -8.91
CA VAL A 259 21.86 2.15 -8.47
C VAL A 259 21.72 3.05 -9.69
N LEU A 260 20.53 3.62 -9.87
CA LEU A 260 20.23 4.65 -10.85
C LEU A 260 19.87 5.93 -10.11
N ASN A 261 20.76 6.92 -10.18
CA ASN A 261 20.61 8.16 -9.45
C ASN A 261 20.28 9.37 -10.34
N TYR A 262 19.59 10.33 -9.77
CA TYR A 262 19.46 11.66 -10.36
C TYR A 262 20.00 12.75 -9.43
N TYR A 263 20.66 13.73 -10.03
CA TYR A 263 21.22 14.88 -9.32
C TYR A 263 20.50 16.16 -9.76
N SER A 264 20.21 17.05 -8.83
CA SER A 264 19.94 18.46 -9.19
C SER A 264 21.26 19.12 -9.60
N GLN A 265 21.20 20.27 -10.26
CA GLN A 265 22.43 20.99 -10.65
C GLN A 265 23.24 21.52 -9.47
N LYS A 266 22.69 21.44 -8.24
CA LYS A 266 23.35 21.89 -7.02
C LYS A 266 24.48 20.94 -6.60
N ALA A 267 25.72 21.42 -6.69
CA ALA A 267 26.89 20.77 -6.11
C ALA A 267 26.86 20.86 -4.59
N THR A 268 26.72 19.72 -3.91
CA THR A 268 26.85 19.61 -2.46
C THR A 268 27.98 18.63 -2.09
N PRO A 269 28.59 18.76 -0.89
CA PRO A 269 29.57 17.79 -0.40
C PRO A 269 29.04 16.35 -0.38
N SER A 270 27.78 16.19 0.07
CA SER A 270 27.07 14.91 0.09
C SER A 270 26.92 14.29 -1.32
N ASN A 271 26.55 15.08 -2.32
CA ASN A 271 26.43 14.62 -3.71
C ASN A 271 27.78 14.15 -4.26
N TYR A 272 28.84 14.92 -3.99
CA TYR A 272 30.20 14.58 -4.39
C TYR A 272 30.65 13.27 -3.74
N ALA A 273 30.52 13.17 -2.41
CA ALA A 273 30.94 11.99 -1.65
C ALA A 273 30.21 10.72 -2.11
N TRP A 274 28.90 10.79 -2.33
CA TRP A 274 28.12 9.66 -2.84
C TRP A 274 28.51 9.28 -4.28
N LEU A 275 28.72 10.27 -5.16
CA LEU A 275 29.19 10.05 -6.53
C LEU A 275 30.54 9.31 -6.53
N LYS A 276 31.51 9.76 -5.73
CA LYS A 276 32.83 9.13 -5.60
C LYS A 276 32.77 7.75 -4.95
N ALA A 277 31.86 7.54 -4.00
CA ALA A 277 31.64 6.22 -3.42
C ALA A 277 31.13 5.22 -4.47
N CYS A 278 30.14 5.61 -5.28
CA CYS A 278 29.64 4.79 -6.38
C CYS A 278 30.70 4.54 -7.45
N GLU A 279 31.53 5.54 -7.80
CA GLU A 279 32.69 5.36 -8.69
C GLU A 279 33.61 4.26 -8.17
N ARG A 280 34.04 4.39 -6.92
CA ARG A 280 34.94 3.43 -6.28
C ARG A 280 34.35 2.03 -6.25
N LEU A 281 33.11 1.88 -5.77
CA LEU A 281 32.44 0.58 -5.71
C LEU A 281 32.26 -0.05 -7.10
N SER A 282 31.98 0.75 -8.14
CA SER A 282 31.85 0.23 -9.51
C SER A 282 33.16 -0.31 -10.07
N ILE A 283 34.30 0.24 -9.65
CA ILE A 283 35.62 -0.24 -10.04
C ILE A 283 36.00 -1.49 -9.24
N GLU A 284 35.77 -1.48 -7.93
CA GLU A 284 36.11 -2.57 -7.01
C GLU A 284 35.22 -3.82 -7.21
N HIS A 285 33.94 -3.63 -7.57
CA HIS A 285 32.93 -4.70 -7.59
C HIS A 285 32.17 -4.79 -8.93
N GLN A 286 32.88 -4.77 -10.07
CA GLN A 286 32.30 -4.70 -11.42
C GLN A 286 31.25 -5.77 -11.78
N LYS A 287 31.28 -6.94 -11.11
CA LYS A 287 30.34 -8.04 -11.38
C LYS A 287 29.02 -7.90 -10.63
N THR A 288 29.03 -7.26 -9.47
CA THR A 288 27.93 -7.25 -8.52
C THR A 288 27.41 -5.85 -8.24
N PHE A 289 28.15 -4.79 -8.59
CA PHE A 289 27.72 -3.41 -8.44
C PHE A 289 27.65 -2.70 -9.78
N SER A 290 26.56 -1.98 -10.01
CA SER A 290 26.31 -1.22 -11.22
C SER A 290 25.72 0.13 -10.86
N TYR A 291 26.27 1.21 -11.41
CA TYR A 291 25.83 2.57 -11.13
C TYR A 291 25.59 3.36 -12.41
N SER A 292 24.56 4.19 -12.42
CA SER A 292 24.30 5.18 -13.45
C SER A 292 23.67 6.42 -12.84
N ALA A 293 23.96 7.58 -13.43
CA ALA A 293 23.46 8.85 -12.96
C ALA A 293 23.07 9.79 -14.11
N TYR A 294 22.07 10.65 -13.87
CA TYR A 294 21.69 11.72 -14.79
C TYR A 294 21.42 13.02 -14.04
N ILE A 295 21.61 14.15 -14.72
CA ILE A 295 21.32 15.48 -14.16
C ILE A 295 19.90 15.85 -14.56
N LEU A 296 19.08 16.19 -13.57
CA LEU A 296 17.75 16.75 -13.81
C LEU A 296 17.87 18.28 -13.97
N PRO A 297 17.25 18.86 -15.00
CA PRO A 297 17.07 20.30 -15.05
C PRO A 297 16.19 20.78 -13.90
N ASP A 298 16.48 21.96 -13.34
CA ASP A 298 15.80 22.46 -12.14
C ASP A 298 14.29 22.68 -12.30
N TYR A 299 13.81 22.80 -13.54
CA TYR A 299 12.39 22.99 -13.88
C TYR A 299 11.60 21.68 -14.08
N VAL A 300 12.26 20.52 -14.00
CA VAL A 300 11.62 19.21 -14.21
C VAL A 300 11.11 18.64 -12.89
N ILE A 301 9.87 18.13 -12.89
CA ILE A 301 9.32 17.38 -11.76
C ILE A 301 10.22 16.17 -11.51
N ARG A 302 10.79 16.10 -10.30
CA ARG A 302 11.68 15.00 -9.92
C ARG A 302 10.89 13.69 -9.93
N PRO A 303 11.43 12.62 -10.53
CA PRO A 303 10.72 11.35 -10.59
C PRO A 303 10.68 10.70 -9.20
N ILE A 304 9.66 9.87 -8.99
CA ILE A 304 9.47 9.14 -7.73
C ILE A 304 10.71 8.30 -7.46
N ALA A 305 11.28 8.41 -6.26
CA ALA A 305 12.34 7.49 -5.84
C ALA A 305 11.71 6.21 -5.28
N TYR A 306 12.34 5.08 -5.55
CA TYR A 306 11.94 3.78 -5.05
C TYR A 306 13.12 2.83 -4.95
N HIS A 307 13.06 1.91 -4.00
CA HIS A 307 14.00 0.80 -3.90
C HIS A 307 13.26 -0.51 -4.17
N LEU A 308 13.93 -1.46 -4.81
CA LEU A 308 13.47 -2.80 -5.08
C LEU A 308 14.43 -3.77 -4.40
N TYR A 309 13.89 -4.62 -3.56
CA TYR A 309 14.57 -5.59 -2.71
C TYR A 309 13.96 -6.95 -3.02
N ASP A 310 14.57 -7.70 -3.94
CA ASP A 310 13.97 -8.88 -4.54
C ASP A 310 12.52 -8.60 -5.03
N ASP A 311 11.50 -9.10 -4.31
CA ASP A 311 10.07 -8.95 -4.65
C ASP A 311 9.36 -7.84 -3.84
N THR A 312 10.12 -7.09 -3.04
CA THR A 312 9.64 -5.98 -2.22
C THR A 312 9.98 -4.63 -2.86
N VAL A 313 9.01 -3.72 -2.84
CA VAL A 313 9.15 -2.34 -3.29
C VAL A 313 9.07 -1.42 -2.09
N ILE A 314 9.95 -0.42 -2.01
CA ILE A 314 9.79 0.70 -1.08
C ILE A 314 9.70 1.98 -1.90
N LEU A 315 8.53 2.62 -1.92
CA LEU A 315 8.29 3.89 -2.59
C LEU A 315 8.53 5.04 -1.61
N PHE A 316 9.34 6.02 -1.99
CA PHE A 316 9.63 7.17 -1.12
C PHE A 316 8.67 8.32 -1.41
N LEU A 317 7.96 8.76 -0.38
CA LEU A 317 7.21 10.00 -0.40
C LEU A 317 8.19 11.11 -0.04
N ARG A 318 8.71 11.82 -1.03
CA ARG A 318 9.67 12.91 -0.81
C ARG A 318 8.91 14.20 -0.48
N ARG A 319 9.22 14.84 0.65
CA ARG A 319 8.80 16.21 0.93
C ARG A 319 9.82 17.12 0.26
N TYR A 320 9.40 17.78 -0.81
CA TYR A 320 10.23 18.79 -1.44
C TYR A 320 10.09 20.08 -0.65
N ASN A 321 11.20 20.58 -0.11
CA ASN A 321 11.25 21.91 0.47
C ASN A 321 11.80 22.88 -0.59
N GLU A 322 10.89 23.56 -1.28
CA GLU A 322 11.20 24.51 -2.36
C GLU A 322 12.15 25.64 -1.89
N ILE A 323 12.11 26.00 -0.61
CA ILE A 323 12.89 27.12 -0.05
C ILE A 323 14.34 26.70 0.23
N ARG A 324 14.60 25.43 0.53
CA ARG A 324 15.95 24.93 0.86
C ARG A 324 16.63 24.18 -0.29
N ASP A 325 15.89 23.88 -1.36
CA ASP A 325 16.30 22.93 -2.41
C ASP A 325 16.89 21.65 -1.79
N MET A 326 16.17 21.13 -0.79
CA MET A 326 16.51 19.88 -0.11
C MET A 326 15.34 18.92 -0.24
N VAL A 327 15.67 17.70 -0.65
CA VAL A 327 14.75 16.58 -0.61
C VAL A 327 14.88 15.96 0.77
N SER A 328 13.85 16.07 1.59
CA SER A 328 13.72 15.23 2.78
C SER A 328 12.73 14.12 2.48
N MET A 329 12.97 12.91 2.97
CA MET A 329 11.89 11.92 3.01
C MET A 329 10.76 12.48 3.90
N ALA A 330 9.52 12.40 3.44
CA ALA A 330 8.32 12.71 4.21
C ALA A 330 7.77 11.45 4.89
N GLY A 331 8.07 10.30 4.28
CA GLY A 331 7.66 8.96 4.66
C GLY A 331 7.99 8.02 3.50
N SER A 332 7.71 6.74 3.68
CA SER A 332 7.75 5.78 2.58
C SER A 332 6.62 4.78 2.70
N ILE A 333 6.40 4.07 1.61
CA ILE A 333 5.41 3.01 1.50
C ILE A 333 6.18 1.74 1.15
N LEU A 334 6.22 0.80 2.07
CA LEU A 334 6.67 -0.56 1.78
C LEU A 334 5.54 -1.31 1.08
N ILE A 335 5.84 -2.06 0.03
CA ILE A 335 4.87 -2.86 -0.72
C ILE A 335 5.52 -4.20 -1.01
N ARG A 336 5.01 -5.27 -0.42
CA ARG A 336 5.44 -6.64 -0.70
C ARG A 336 4.58 -7.21 -1.83
N ASN A 337 4.96 -6.94 -3.06
CA ASN A 337 4.18 -7.35 -4.22
C ASN A 337 5.09 -7.63 -5.41
N GLU A 338 5.24 -8.93 -5.72
CA GLU A 338 6.10 -9.42 -6.80
C GLU A 338 5.75 -8.80 -8.16
N ARG A 339 4.46 -8.64 -8.46
CA ARG A 339 4.01 -8.08 -9.75
C ARG A 339 4.32 -6.58 -9.88
N LEU A 340 4.07 -5.79 -8.84
CA LEU A 340 4.44 -4.38 -8.82
C LEU A 340 5.97 -4.21 -8.84
N SER A 341 6.69 -5.06 -8.09
CA SER A 341 8.15 -5.12 -8.13
C SER A 341 8.64 -5.41 -9.55
N GLN A 342 8.02 -6.36 -10.26
CA GLN A 342 8.34 -6.66 -11.65
C GLN A 342 8.09 -5.46 -12.58
N GLN A 343 6.93 -4.79 -12.48
CA GLN A 343 6.64 -3.61 -13.31
C GLN A 343 7.63 -2.48 -13.07
N LEU A 344 7.95 -2.19 -11.81
CA LEU A 344 8.94 -1.17 -11.46
C LEU A 344 10.34 -1.61 -11.87
N ARG A 345 10.65 -2.90 -11.82
CA ARG A 345 11.92 -3.46 -12.32
C ARG A 345 12.04 -3.31 -13.82
N GLU A 346 10.98 -3.54 -14.59
CA GLU A 346 10.96 -3.32 -16.04
C GLU A 346 11.17 -1.84 -16.37
N HIS A 347 10.45 -0.95 -15.69
CA HIS A 347 10.64 0.50 -15.80
C HIS A 347 12.08 0.92 -15.42
N PHE A 348 12.61 0.36 -14.33
CA PHE A 348 13.97 0.60 -13.88
C PHE A 348 15.00 0.15 -14.93
N VAL A 349 14.85 -1.06 -15.46
CA VAL A 349 15.73 -1.61 -16.49
C VAL A 349 15.69 -0.75 -17.76
N GLU A 350 14.52 -0.27 -18.16
CA GLU A 350 14.40 0.60 -19.32
C GLU A 350 15.07 1.95 -19.10
N GLY A 351 14.82 2.60 -17.94
CA GLY A 351 15.55 3.81 -17.55
C GLY A 351 17.06 3.60 -17.50
N TYR A 352 17.50 2.46 -16.96
CA TYR A 352 18.91 2.10 -16.86
C TYR A 352 19.56 1.81 -18.22
N LYS A 353 18.83 1.24 -19.20
CA LYS A 353 19.32 1.07 -20.58
C LYS A 353 19.46 2.41 -21.31
N THR A 354 18.54 3.34 -21.08
CA THR A 354 18.59 4.67 -21.70
C THR A 354 19.71 5.55 -21.14
N THR A 355 20.21 5.23 -19.95
CA THR A 355 21.40 5.87 -19.37
C THR A 355 22.65 5.06 -19.69
N SER A 356 23.73 5.75 -20.06
CA SER A 356 25.00 5.06 -20.28
C SER A 356 25.57 4.56 -18.95
N ARG A 357 26.03 3.30 -18.91
CA ARG A 357 26.83 2.81 -17.77
C ARG A 357 28.02 3.73 -17.59
N PHE A 358 28.27 4.13 -16.35
CA PHE A 358 29.37 5.02 -16.06
C PHE A 358 30.69 4.29 -16.28
N ASN A 359 31.45 4.79 -17.25
CA ASN A 359 32.87 4.53 -17.36
C ASN A 359 33.61 5.75 -16.80
N LYS A 360 34.94 5.64 -16.62
CA LYS A 360 35.75 6.71 -16.03
C LYS A 360 35.56 8.06 -16.76
N SER A 361 35.42 8.05 -18.08
CA SER A 361 35.15 9.26 -18.88
C SER A 361 33.77 9.88 -18.59
N HIS A 362 32.71 9.07 -18.46
CA HIS A 362 31.38 9.58 -18.08
C HIS A 362 31.39 10.16 -16.65
N PHE A 363 32.13 9.55 -15.72
CA PHE A 363 32.30 10.10 -14.37
C PHE A 363 32.90 11.51 -14.38
N PHE A 364 34.01 11.70 -15.10
CA PHE A 364 34.66 13.01 -15.22
C PHE A 364 33.76 14.06 -15.87
N GLU A 365 33.03 13.70 -16.94
CA GLU A 365 32.09 14.61 -17.57
C GLU A 365 30.94 14.99 -16.65
N PHE A 366 30.43 14.04 -15.87
CA PHE A 366 29.33 14.26 -14.93
C PHE A 366 29.76 15.14 -13.76
N GLU A 367 30.92 14.87 -13.18
CA GLU A 367 31.54 15.67 -12.12
C GLU A 367 31.77 17.11 -12.59
N LYS A 368 32.26 17.29 -13.83
CA LYS A 368 32.44 18.61 -14.44
C LYS A 368 31.12 19.35 -14.62
N LYS A 369 30.05 18.66 -15.05
CA LYS A 369 28.72 19.27 -15.23
C LYS A 369 28.12 19.75 -13.91
N LEU A 370 28.34 19.04 -12.80
CA LEU A 370 27.86 19.45 -11.48
C LEU A 370 28.63 20.64 -10.88
N SER A 371 29.82 20.96 -11.38
CA SER A 371 30.59 22.16 -11.00
C SER A 371 30.88 22.26 -9.48
N PHE A 372 31.41 21.19 -8.88
CA PHE A 372 31.77 21.20 -7.45
C PHE A 372 32.84 22.23 -7.10
N SER A 373 32.61 23.02 -6.05
CA SER A 373 33.61 23.94 -5.51
C SER A 373 34.72 23.18 -4.78
N SER A 374 35.90 23.79 -4.64
CA SER A 374 37.03 23.21 -3.88
C SER A 374 36.63 22.87 -2.43
N GLU A 375 35.82 23.71 -1.80
CA GLU A 375 35.27 23.46 -0.46
C GLU A 375 34.35 22.24 -0.44
N SER A 376 33.47 22.09 -1.44
CA SER A 376 32.59 20.93 -1.55
C SER A 376 33.36 19.63 -1.74
N ILE A 377 34.45 19.68 -2.50
CA ILE A 377 35.37 18.56 -2.70
C ILE A 377 36.05 18.20 -1.37
N GLU A 378 36.62 19.18 -0.65
CA GLU A 378 37.33 18.91 0.61
C GLU A 378 36.39 18.29 1.67
N LEU A 379 35.19 18.85 1.83
CA LEU A 379 34.19 18.33 2.76
C LEU A 379 33.66 16.96 2.30
N GLY A 380 33.44 16.79 1.00
CA GLY A 380 33.01 15.54 0.41
C GLY A 380 34.04 14.42 0.59
N ASP A 381 35.34 14.71 0.48
CA ASP A 381 36.41 13.75 0.74
C ASP A 381 36.43 13.30 2.22
N LYS A 382 36.10 14.19 3.16
CA LYS A 382 35.94 13.84 4.58
C LYS A 382 34.75 12.90 4.79
N LEU A 383 33.61 13.18 4.16
CA LEU A 383 32.43 12.31 4.19
C LEU A 383 32.71 10.94 3.55
N LEU A 384 33.41 10.92 2.41
CA LEU A 384 33.81 9.69 1.74
C LEU A 384 34.71 8.82 2.62
N LYS A 385 35.67 9.43 3.33
CA LYS A 385 36.48 8.70 4.32
C LYS A 385 35.61 8.11 5.42
N LYS A 386 34.68 8.89 5.98
CA LYS A 386 33.74 8.40 7.02
C LYS A 386 32.94 7.20 6.51
N LEU A 387 32.46 7.24 5.26
CA LEU A 387 31.65 6.20 4.62
C LEU A 387 32.35 4.83 4.52
N PHE A 388 33.68 4.83 4.30
CA PHE A 388 34.48 3.61 4.14
C PHE A 388 35.24 3.18 5.41
N GLN A 389 35.03 3.86 6.53
CA GLN A 389 35.56 3.44 7.84
C GLN A 389 34.67 2.31 8.41
N GLU A 390 35.33 1.21 8.79
CA GLU A 390 34.73 0.02 9.43
C GLU A 390 34.18 0.31 10.81
#